data_AF-A0A3R7CU78-F1
#
_entry.id   AF-A0A3R7CU78-F1
#
_cell.length_a   1.000
_cell.length_b   1.000
_cell.length_c   1.000
_cell.angle_alpha   90.00
_cell.angle_beta   90.00
_cell.angle_gamma   90.00
#
_symmetry.space_group_name_H-M   'P 1'
#
loop_
_entity.id
_entity.type
_entity.pdbx_description
1 polymer ?
#
loop_
_entity_poly.entity_id
_entity_poly.type
_entity_poly.pdbx_seq_one_letter_code
_entity_poly.pdbx_strand_id
1 'polypeptide(L)'
;MKENGLELSVKYKDMEVKFSGTPEDVIRSFFRFMSKILPAYDLASNLVLTVDLENLLRSVAGIIALTPEGPVITVPREKIGGEKNVILLHLLKAYIGYQTGRLEKDSLSTAEILSLTGGKAGTVAARLSELTSLGWVERIGRGEYRITTLGIVSFMEETLPKIKL
;
A
#
# COMPACT_ATOMS: atom_id res chain seq x y z
N MET A 1 52.69 -10.75 14.26
CA MET A 1 51.63 -10.32 15.20
C MET A 1 50.33 -10.27 14.42
N LYS A 2 49.27 -10.94 14.87
CA LYS A 2 47.95 -10.78 14.24
C LYS A 2 47.54 -9.33 14.40
N GLU A 3 47.31 -8.61 13.30
CA GLU A 3 46.74 -7.27 13.35
C GLU A 3 45.45 -7.33 14.15
N ASN A 4 45.34 -6.54 15.22
CA ASN A 4 44.14 -6.44 16.03
C ASN A 4 43.08 -5.66 15.22
N GLY A 5 42.47 -6.33 14.25
CA GLY A 5 41.36 -5.80 13.47
C GLY A 5 40.12 -5.63 14.36
N LEU A 6 39.44 -4.50 14.18
CA LEU A 6 38.14 -4.22 14.76
C LEU A 6 37.07 -4.43 13.68
N GLU A 7 35.93 -4.98 14.10
CA GLU A 7 34.76 -5.14 13.24
C GLU A 7 33.54 -4.57 13.98
N LEU A 8 32.73 -3.80 13.28
CA LEU A 8 31.49 -3.20 13.78
C LEU A 8 30.37 -3.47 12.77
N SER A 9 29.29 -4.07 13.22
CA SER A 9 28.07 -4.25 12.42
C SER A 9 26.98 -3.35 12.98
N VAL A 10 26.35 -2.56 12.10
CA VAL A 10 25.28 -1.62 12.43
C VAL A 10 24.04 -2.03 11.67
N LYS A 11 22.94 -2.24 12.39
CA LYS A 11 21.62 -2.49 11.81
C LYS A 11 20.66 -1.37 12.24
N TYR A 12 20.05 -0.70 11.27
CA TYR A 12 19.11 0.38 11.50
C TYR A 12 18.01 0.35 10.44
N LYS A 13 16.75 0.17 10.87
CA LYS A 13 15.62 -0.14 9.98
C LYS A 13 15.98 -1.31 9.05
N ASP A 14 15.86 -1.13 7.74
CA ASP A 14 16.18 -2.13 6.72
C ASP A 14 17.65 -2.08 6.26
N MET A 15 18.45 -1.17 6.82
CA MET A 15 19.86 -1.00 6.46
C MET A 15 20.76 -1.80 7.41
N GLU A 16 21.68 -2.56 6.83
CA GLU A 16 22.73 -3.29 7.53
C GLU A 16 24.09 -2.93 6.93
N VAL A 17 25.00 -2.42 7.75
CA VAL A 17 26.34 -1.98 7.32
C VAL A 17 27.39 -2.56 8.23
N LYS A 18 28.47 -3.05 7.63
CA LYS A 18 29.58 -3.66 8.33
C LYS A 18 30.87 -2.89 8.05
N PHE A 19 31.56 -2.50 9.11
CA PHE A 19 32.85 -1.83 9.08
C PHE A 19 33.91 -2.79 9.62
N SER A 20 35.02 -2.95 8.90
CA SER A 20 36.14 -3.80 9.32
C SER A 20 37.47 -3.13 8.99
N GLY A 21 38.43 -3.14 9.90
CA GLY A 21 39.74 -2.52 9.69
C GLY A 21 40.48 -2.27 11.00
N THR A 22 41.40 -1.30 11.02
CA THR A 22 42.00 -0.85 12.29
C THR A 22 40.94 -0.15 13.16
N PRO A 23 41.11 -0.09 14.49
CA PRO A 23 40.18 0.65 15.35
C PRO A 23 39.94 2.10 14.89
N GLU A 24 40.97 2.78 14.42
CA GLU A 24 40.91 4.17 13.94
C GLU A 24 40.10 4.29 12.65
N ASP A 25 40.28 3.35 11.71
CA ASP A 25 39.53 3.32 10.44
C ASP A 25 38.04 3.03 10.66
N VAL A 26 37.75 2.07 11.54
CA VAL A 26 36.37 1.70 11.89
C VAL A 26 35.66 2.88 12.55
N ILE A 27 36.29 3.54 13.53
CA ILE A 27 35.71 4.71 14.21
C ILE A 27 35.47 5.85 13.21
N ARG A 28 36.45 6.17 12.36
CA ARG A 28 36.30 7.23 11.35
C ARG A 28 35.17 6.94 10.37
N SER A 29 35.08 5.70 9.90
CA SER A 29 34.03 5.27 8.97
C SER A 29 32.65 5.30 9.64
N PHE A 30 32.55 4.83 10.88
CA PHE A 30 31.32 4.87 11.65
C PHE A 30 30.83 6.30 11.90
N PHE A 31 31.71 7.23 12.33
CA PHE A 31 31.31 8.63 12.53
C PHE A 31 30.86 9.30 11.23
N ARG A 32 31.52 9.00 10.09
CA ARG A 32 31.08 9.50 8.79
C ARG A 32 29.71 8.95 8.41
N PHE A 33 29.49 7.66 8.64
CA PHE A 33 28.21 7.02 8.41
C PHE A 33 27.10 7.68 9.26
N MET A 34 27.31 7.83 10.56
CA MET A 34 26.33 8.44 11.48
C MET A 34 26.03 9.91 11.15
N SER A 35 27.03 10.69 10.73
CA SER A 35 26.86 12.13 10.49
C SER A 35 26.33 12.49 9.10
N LYS A 36 26.51 11.63 8.09
CA LYS A 36 26.14 11.93 6.70
C LYS A 36 25.18 10.93 6.09
N ILE A 37 25.45 9.64 6.24
CA ILE A 37 24.71 8.59 5.54
C ILE A 37 23.40 8.29 6.26
N LEU A 38 23.45 8.10 7.58
CA LEU A 38 22.29 7.76 8.37
C LEU A 38 21.18 8.83 8.29
N PRO A 39 21.45 10.15 8.42
CA PRO A 39 20.40 11.16 8.33
C PRO A 39 19.80 11.28 6.91
N ALA A 40 20.64 11.14 5.87
CA ALA A 40 20.16 11.14 4.49
C ALA A 40 19.27 9.92 4.19
N TYR A 41 19.65 8.75 4.69
CA TYR A 41 18.84 7.54 4.62
C TYR A 41 17.51 7.72 5.36
N ASP A 42 17.54 8.29 6.58
CA ASP A 42 16.33 8.50 7.36
C ASP A 42 15.34 9.42 6.65
N LEU A 43 15.83 10.56 6.11
CA LEU A 43 15.02 11.47 5.31
C LEU A 43 14.41 10.76 4.09
N ALA A 44 15.21 10.04 3.32
CA ALA A 44 14.73 9.30 2.16
C ALA A 44 13.70 8.23 2.54
N SER A 45 13.90 7.52 3.65
CA SER A 45 12.96 6.51 4.14
C SER A 45 11.59 7.10 4.50
N ASN A 46 11.56 8.35 4.99
CA ASN A 46 10.31 9.06 5.33
C ASN A 46 9.55 9.58 4.11
N LEU A 47 10.15 9.56 2.91
CA LEU A 47 9.48 9.92 1.65
C LEU A 47 8.74 8.73 1.02
N VAL A 48 8.92 7.51 1.53
CA VAL A 48 8.29 6.31 1.00
C VAL A 48 6.87 6.22 1.55
N LEU A 49 5.88 6.40 0.68
CA LEU A 49 4.49 6.09 1.02
C LEU A 49 4.31 4.58 1.08
N THR A 50 3.90 4.07 2.24
CA THR A 50 3.64 2.64 2.46
C THR A 50 2.24 2.44 3.01
N VAL A 51 1.71 1.23 2.82
CA VAL A 51 0.45 0.81 3.45
C VAL A 51 0.79 -0.13 4.60
N ASP A 52 0.43 0.27 5.81
CA ASP A 52 0.40 -0.63 6.96
C ASP A 52 -0.82 -1.55 6.81
N LEU A 53 -0.57 -2.80 6.42
CA LEU A 53 -1.61 -3.80 6.19
C LEU A 53 -2.41 -4.10 7.46
N GLU A 54 -1.79 -4.12 8.64
CA GLU A 54 -2.49 -4.38 9.89
C GLU A 54 -3.46 -3.24 10.20
N ASN A 55 -2.99 -2.00 10.11
CA ASN A 55 -3.83 -0.82 10.31
C ASN A 55 -4.96 -0.76 9.28
N LEU A 56 -4.67 -1.06 8.02
CA LEU A 56 -5.68 -1.12 6.96
C LEU A 56 -6.78 -2.14 7.30
N LEU A 57 -6.41 -3.37 7.65
CA LEU A 57 -7.35 -4.45 7.98
C LEU A 57 -8.22 -4.08 9.18
N ARG A 58 -7.64 -3.52 10.24
CA ARG A 58 -8.38 -3.00 11.40
C ARG A 58 -9.34 -1.88 11.00
N SER A 59 -8.91 -0.99 10.11
CA SER A 59 -9.68 0.16 9.67
C SER A 59 -10.90 -0.22 8.84
N VAL A 60 -10.83 -1.28 8.03
CA VAL A 60 -11.96 -1.76 7.20
C VAL A 60 -12.81 -2.84 7.86
N ALA A 61 -12.49 -3.25 9.09
CA ALA A 61 -13.29 -4.22 9.84
C ALA A 61 -14.75 -3.75 9.95
N GLY A 62 -15.68 -4.65 9.65
CA GLY A 62 -17.13 -4.35 9.59
C GLY A 62 -17.61 -3.78 8.25
N ILE A 63 -16.69 -3.47 7.32
CA ILE A 63 -17.01 -3.03 5.94
C ILE A 63 -16.61 -4.11 4.93
N ILE A 64 -15.44 -4.71 5.13
CA ILE A 64 -14.98 -5.88 4.38
C ILE A 64 -14.90 -7.06 5.35
N ALA A 65 -15.53 -8.17 4.99
CA ALA A 65 -15.40 -9.44 5.69
C ALA A 65 -14.69 -10.45 4.78
N LEU A 66 -13.93 -11.36 5.40
CA LEU A 66 -13.24 -12.43 4.70
C LEU A 66 -14.00 -13.74 4.99
N THR A 67 -14.70 -14.28 4.00
CA THR A 67 -15.47 -15.53 4.13
C THR A 67 -14.71 -16.70 3.49
N PRO A 68 -15.16 -17.95 3.68
CA PRO A 68 -14.59 -19.11 2.97
C PRO A 68 -14.65 -18.98 1.43
N GLU A 69 -15.66 -18.30 0.90
CA GLU A 69 -15.87 -18.07 -0.52
C GLU A 69 -15.05 -16.88 -1.07
N GLY A 70 -14.50 -16.05 -0.19
CA GLY A 70 -13.67 -14.90 -0.55
C GLY A 70 -14.04 -13.62 0.21
N PRO A 71 -13.38 -12.49 -0.11
CA PRO A 71 -13.68 -11.22 0.52
C PRO A 71 -15.00 -10.64 0.00
N VAL A 72 -15.85 -10.16 0.92
CA VAL A 72 -17.17 -9.57 0.66
C VAL A 72 -17.30 -8.19 1.30
N ILE A 73 -18.14 -7.32 0.73
CA ILE A 73 -18.51 -6.04 1.33
C ILE A 73 -19.78 -6.26 2.15
N THR A 74 -19.77 -5.83 3.41
CA THR A 74 -20.85 -6.07 4.38
C THR A 74 -21.75 -4.86 4.63
N VAL A 75 -21.42 -3.72 4.05
CA VAL A 75 -22.23 -2.50 4.15
C VAL A 75 -23.16 -2.33 2.94
N PRO A 76 -24.37 -1.79 3.13
CA PRO A 76 -25.25 -1.45 2.01
C PRO A 76 -24.61 -0.45 1.05
N ARG A 77 -24.94 -0.56 -0.24
CA ARG A 77 -24.38 0.30 -1.29
C ARG A 77 -24.62 1.79 -1.00
N GLU A 78 -25.78 2.11 -0.46
CA GLU A 78 -26.23 3.48 -0.18
C GLU A 78 -25.30 4.18 0.81
N LYS A 79 -24.68 3.42 1.74
CA LYS A 79 -23.71 3.95 2.71
C LYS A 79 -22.34 4.27 2.09
N ILE A 80 -21.99 3.69 0.94
CA ILE A 80 -20.67 3.85 0.32
C ILE A 80 -20.53 5.23 -0.34
N GLY A 81 -21.65 5.79 -0.82
CA GLY A 81 -21.71 7.15 -1.37
C GLY A 81 -21.15 7.28 -2.79
N GLY A 82 -21.97 7.00 -3.79
CA GLY A 82 -21.65 7.26 -5.20
C GLY A 82 -20.74 6.23 -5.88
N GLU A 83 -20.80 6.20 -7.21
CA GLU A 83 -20.15 5.14 -8.02
C GLU A 83 -18.63 5.08 -7.83
N LYS A 84 -17.97 6.23 -7.66
CA LYS A 84 -16.52 6.32 -7.45
C LYS A 84 -16.06 5.54 -6.22
N ASN A 85 -16.76 5.73 -5.09
CA ASN A 85 -16.40 5.10 -3.82
C ASN A 85 -16.68 3.60 -3.86
N VAL A 86 -17.73 3.18 -4.57
CA VAL A 86 -18.03 1.75 -4.75
C VAL A 86 -16.93 1.06 -5.56
N ILE A 87 -16.47 1.68 -6.66
CA ILE A 87 -15.35 1.16 -7.44
C ILE A 87 -14.09 1.03 -6.57
N LEU A 88 -13.73 2.10 -5.84
CA LEU A 88 -12.57 2.08 -4.95
C LEU A 88 -12.65 0.99 -3.89
N LEU A 89 -13.82 0.82 -3.25
CA LEU A 89 -14.00 -0.20 -2.23
C LEU A 89 -13.84 -1.62 -2.79
N HIS A 90 -14.32 -1.88 -4.02
CA HIS A 90 -14.11 -3.18 -4.67
C HIS A 90 -12.64 -3.42 -5.06
N LEU A 91 -11.93 -2.40 -5.53
CA LEU A 91 -10.49 -2.53 -5.81
C LEU A 91 -9.68 -2.71 -4.52
N LEU A 92 -10.03 -2.02 -3.43
CA LEU A 92 -9.44 -2.23 -2.11
C LEU A 92 -9.71 -3.64 -1.59
N LYS A 93 -10.94 -4.15 -1.79
CA LYS A 93 -11.30 -5.53 -1.47
C LYS A 93 -10.46 -6.55 -2.24
N ALA A 94 -10.21 -6.31 -3.54
CA ALA A 94 -9.34 -7.15 -4.34
C ALA A 94 -7.89 -7.14 -3.81
N TYR A 95 -7.36 -5.95 -3.51
CA TYR A 95 -6.04 -5.79 -2.88
C TYR A 95 -5.94 -6.58 -1.56
N ILE A 96 -6.89 -6.41 -0.64
CA ILE A 96 -6.91 -7.13 0.64
C ILE A 96 -7.03 -8.64 0.43
N GLY A 97 -7.88 -9.08 -0.51
CA GLY A 97 -8.03 -10.48 -0.86
C GLY A 97 -6.71 -11.10 -1.32
N TYR A 98 -5.96 -10.39 -2.16
CA TYR A 98 -4.64 -10.81 -2.61
C TYR A 98 -3.60 -10.84 -1.48
N GLN A 99 -3.48 -9.74 -0.71
CA GLN A 99 -2.53 -9.64 0.41
C GLN A 99 -2.78 -10.69 1.51
N THR A 100 -4.02 -11.17 1.64
CA THR A 100 -4.39 -12.22 2.61
C THR A 100 -4.43 -13.62 2.01
N GLY A 101 -4.02 -13.79 0.75
CA GLY A 101 -3.98 -15.09 0.05
C GLY A 101 -5.35 -15.69 -0.28
N ARG A 102 -6.42 -14.90 -0.25
CA ARG A 102 -7.79 -15.33 -0.60
C ARG A 102 -8.15 -15.11 -2.07
N LEU A 103 -7.39 -14.29 -2.78
CA LEU A 103 -7.53 -14.06 -4.22
C LEU A 103 -6.17 -14.24 -4.90
N GLU A 104 -6.18 -14.68 -6.15
CA GLU A 104 -4.96 -14.87 -6.94
C GLU A 104 -4.38 -13.56 -7.50
N LYS A 105 -5.18 -12.49 -7.55
CA LYS A 105 -4.78 -11.17 -8.07
C LYS A 105 -5.36 -10.02 -7.26
N ASP A 106 -4.68 -8.87 -7.28
CA ASP A 106 -5.08 -7.61 -6.63
C ASP A 106 -5.86 -6.67 -7.57
N SER A 107 -6.20 -7.13 -8.78
CA SER A 107 -6.82 -6.35 -9.84
C SER A 107 -8.20 -6.86 -10.23
N LEU A 108 -8.99 -5.98 -10.84
CA LEU A 108 -10.30 -6.28 -11.41
C LEU A 108 -10.38 -5.81 -12.86
N SER A 109 -10.98 -6.64 -13.71
CA SER A 109 -11.34 -6.28 -15.08
C SER A 109 -12.52 -5.31 -15.11
N THR A 110 -12.69 -4.63 -16.25
CA THR A 110 -13.83 -3.73 -16.47
C THR A 110 -15.16 -4.48 -16.34
N ALA A 111 -15.21 -5.73 -16.78
CA ALA A 111 -16.38 -6.59 -16.66
C ALA A 111 -16.68 -6.94 -15.20
N GLU A 112 -15.66 -7.31 -14.43
CA GLU A 112 -15.79 -7.57 -12.98
C GLU A 112 -16.27 -6.31 -12.25
N ILE A 113 -15.69 -5.15 -12.54
CA ILE A 113 -16.08 -3.88 -11.93
C ILE A 113 -17.55 -3.57 -12.25
N LEU A 114 -17.97 -3.68 -13.51
CA LEU A 114 -19.38 -3.46 -13.90
C LEU A 114 -20.32 -4.42 -13.19
N SER A 115 -19.96 -5.70 -13.10
CA SER A 115 -20.76 -6.71 -12.41
C SER A 115 -20.86 -6.45 -10.91
N LEU A 116 -19.76 -6.05 -10.28
CA LEU A 116 -19.68 -5.82 -8.84
C LEU A 116 -20.37 -4.52 -8.44
N THR A 117 -20.22 -3.46 -9.24
CA THR A 117 -20.85 -2.18 -8.93
C THR A 117 -22.28 -2.08 -9.46
N GLY A 118 -22.71 -2.91 -10.41
CA GLY A 118 -24.03 -2.74 -11.05
C GLY A 118 -24.20 -1.39 -11.77
N GLY A 119 -23.09 -0.67 -12.00
CA GLY A 119 -23.08 0.65 -12.60
C GLY A 119 -23.24 0.61 -14.12
N LYS A 120 -23.66 1.72 -14.71
CA LYS A 120 -23.71 1.88 -16.18
C LYS A 120 -22.29 1.97 -16.75
N ALA A 121 -22.05 1.31 -17.89
CA ALA A 121 -20.75 1.28 -18.57
C ALA A 121 -20.09 2.65 -18.72
N GLY A 122 -20.82 3.65 -19.21
CA GLY A 122 -20.30 5.02 -19.38
C GLY A 122 -19.93 5.69 -18.05
N THR A 123 -20.72 5.47 -16.99
CA THR A 123 -20.44 6.04 -15.66
C THR A 123 -19.21 5.41 -15.03
N VAL A 124 -19.11 4.07 -15.07
CA VAL A 124 -17.94 3.35 -14.54
C VAL A 124 -16.68 3.73 -15.31
N ALA A 125 -16.74 3.80 -16.64
CA ALA A 125 -15.59 4.23 -17.46
C ALA A 125 -15.15 5.66 -17.12
N ALA A 126 -16.09 6.59 -16.95
CA ALA A 126 -15.78 7.97 -16.55
C ALA A 126 -15.13 8.03 -15.16
N ARG A 127 -15.65 7.30 -14.18
CA ARG A 127 -15.07 7.24 -12.82
C ARG A 127 -13.70 6.56 -12.81
N LEU A 128 -13.49 5.49 -13.57
CA LEU A 128 -12.18 4.85 -13.70
C LEU A 128 -11.16 5.79 -14.34
N SER A 129 -11.55 6.55 -15.37
CA SER A 129 -10.69 7.58 -15.96
C SER A 129 -10.33 8.68 -14.96
N GLU A 130 -11.30 9.14 -14.16
CA GLU A 130 -11.06 10.11 -13.08
C GLU A 130 -10.08 9.55 -12.04
N LEU A 131 -10.35 8.35 -11.50
CA LEU A 131 -9.49 7.71 -10.50
C LEU A 131 -8.08 7.43 -11.02
N THR A 132 -7.95 7.12 -12.32
CA THR A 132 -6.65 6.96 -12.98
C THR A 132 -5.91 8.29 -13.08
N SER A 133 -6.61 9.38 -13.43
CA SER A 133 -6.01 10.72 -13.49
C SER A 133 -5.53 11.23 -12.12
N LEU A 134 -6.21 10.82 -11.04
CA LEU A 134 -5.81 11.11 -9.66
C LEU A 134 -4.66 10.21 -9.16
N GLY A 135 -4.29 9.18 -9.92
CA GLY A 135 -3.28 8.19 -9.52
C GLY A 135 -3.74 7.23 -8.41
N TRP A 136 -5.04 7.21 -8.08
CA TRP A 136 -5.60 6.32 -7.04
C TRP A 136 -5.81 4.90 -7.56
N VAL A 137 -6.03 4.79 -8.85
CA VAL A 137 -6.19 3.53 -9.56
C VAL A 137 -5.22 3.53 -10.73
N GLU A 138 -4.64 2.38 -11.03
CA GLU A 138 -3.82 2.21 -12.22
C GLU A 138 -4.42 1.16 -13.15
N ARG A 139 -4.25 1.39 -14.45
CA ARG A 139 -4.64 0.45 -15.50
C ARG A 139 -3.43 -0.39 -15.89
N ILE A 140 -3.46 -1.68 -15.54
CA ILE A 140 -2.32 -2.59 -15.73
C ILE A 140 -2.40 -3.43 -17.01
N GLY A 141 -3.47 -3.28 -17.78
CA GLY A 141 -3.67 -4.01 -19.03
C GLY A 141 -4.91 -3.55 -19.79
N ARG A 142 -5.37 -4.36 -20.75
CA ARG A 142 -6.57 -4.05 -21.54
C ARG A 142 -7.84 -4.15 -20.69
N GLY A 143 -8.13 -3.06 -19.98
CA GLY A 143 -9.33 -2.95 -19.14
C GLY A 143 -9.21 -3.61 -17.77
N GLU A 144 -7.98 -3.85 -17.30
CA GLU A 144 -7.68 -4.37 -15.96
C GLU A 144 -7.16 -3.22 -15.08
N TYR A 145 -7.67 -3.13 -13.86
CA TYR A 145 -7.39 -2.03 -12.93
C TYR A 145 -7.07 -2.55 -11.53
N ARG A 146 -6.17 -1.86 -10.82
CA ARG A 146 -5.93 -2.08 -9.38
C ARG A 146 -5.80 -0.77 -8.63
N ILE A 147 -6.04 -0.80 -7.32
CA ILE A 147 -5.83 0.36 -6.45
C ILE A 147 -4.33 0.55 -6.19
N THR A 148 -3.85 1.79 -6.18
CA THR A 148 -2.45 2.11 -5.86
C THR A 148 -2.27 2.32 -4.36
N THR A 149 -1.03 2.36 -3.89
CA THR A 149 -0.70 2.79 -2.51
C THR A 149 -1.34 4.14 -2.17
N LEU A 150 -1.25 5.11 -3.09
CA LEU A 150 -1.88 6.42 -2.93
C LEU A 150 -3.41 6.30 -2.82
N GLY A 151 -4.03 5.48 -3.69
CA GLY A 151 -5.46 5.25 -3.64
C GLY A 151 -5.94 4.62 -2.34
N ILE A 152 -5.17 3.71 -1.75
CA ILE A 152 -5.47 3.11 -0.45
C ILE A 152 -5.43 4.17 0.66
N VAL A 153 -4.37 4.99 0.69
CA VAL A 153 -4.23 6.08 1.68
C VAL A 153 -5.37 7.08 1.53
N SER A 154 -5.63 7.57 0.32
CA SER A 154 -6.73 8.50 0.06
C SER A 154 -8.10 7.89 0.36
N PHE A 155 -8.29 6.58 0.14
CA PHE A 155 -9.52 5.90 0.54
C PHE A 155 -9.70 5.93 2.07
N MET A 156 -8.64 5.61 2.84
CA MET A 156 -8.68 5.61 4.30
C MET A 156 -8.96 7.01 4.87
N GLU A 157 -8.42 8.06 4.26
CA GLU A 157 -8.56 9.43 4.73
C GLU A 157 -9.88 10.09 4.30
N GLU A 158 -10.31 9.87 3.06
CA GLU A 158 -11.42 10.64 2.48
C GLU A 158 -12.73 9.87 2.34
N THR A 159 -12.65 8.55 2.17
CA THR A 159 -13.81 7.72 1.83
C THR A 159 -14.29 6.92 3.02
N LEU A 160 -13.38 6.21 3.68
CA LEU A 160 -13.68 5.35 4.82
C LEU A 160 -14.43 6.06 5.95
N PRO A 161 -14.10 7.31 6.35
CA PRO A 161 -14.83 7.99 7.41
C PRO A 161 -16.30 8.19 7.05
N LYS A 162 -16.61 8.47 5.77
CA LYS A 162 -17.98 8.71 5.29
C LYS A 162 -18.84 7.45 5.33
N ILE A 163 -18.24 6.27 5.18
CA ILE A 163 -18.94 4.97 5.22
C ILE A 163 -19.29 4.58 6.67
N LYS A 164 -18.45 5.00 7.63
CA LYS A 164 -18.61 4.70 9.07
C LYS A 164 -19.58 5.62 9.80
N LEU A 165 -20.03 6.71 9.16
CA LEU A 165 -21.06 7.63 9.67
C LEU A 165 -22.46 7.05 9.38
#